data_AF-A0A5J4T475-F1
#
_entry.id   AF-A0A5J4T475-F1
#
_cell.length_a   1.000
_cell.length_b   1.000
_cell.length_c   1.000
_cell.angle_alpha   90.00
_cell.angle_beta   90.00
_cell.angle_gamma   90.00
#
_symmetry.space_group_name_H-M   'P 1'
#
loop_
_entity.id
_entity.type
_entity.pdbx_description
1 polymer ?
#
loop_
_entity_poly.entity_id
_entity_poly.type
_entity_poly.pdbx_seq_one_letter_code
_entity_poly.pdbx_strand_id
1 'polypeptide(L)'
;CKQIINTPNFLNSLIKLTQFNFNNDTNKEEDNQSLSIRDESIRCLDSIHRYGDKQDQVELVTNRYTRVLVSIINTAGGNEQEQDRGIWDGLVDIYFFIKEILKGRQTDIFNPKPSLQPQPVLLKSCLEQIEDEGENEEIEAQLVNKEEGYGYNIMGNANRAKEMILNFFIGNSNPRPQWYDW
;
A
#
# COMPACT_ATOMS: atom_id res chain seq x y z
N CYS A 1 15.63 -6.30 9.04
CA CYS A 1 15.29 -5.16 8.16
C CYS A 1 16.43 -4.17 7.97
N LYS A 2 16.93 -3.46 9.00
CA LYS A 2 17.97 -2.41 8.84
C LYS A 2 19.24 -2.82 8.06
N GLN A 3 19.73 -4.06 8.21
CA GLN A 3 20.91 -4.52 7.46
C GLN A 3 20.62 -4.81 5.98
N ILE A 4 19.38 -5.15 5.63
CA ILE A 4 19.00 -5.59 4.28
C ILE A 4 18.68 -4.38 3.39
N ILE A 5 18.04 -3.35 3.94
CA ILE A 5 17.65 -2.14 3.19
C ILE A 5 18.88 -1.34 2.71
N ASN A 6 19.98 -1.38 3.46
CA ASN A 6 21.25 -0.75 3.07
C ASN A 6 21.94 -1.45 1.88
N THR A 7 21.38 -2.54 1.36
CA THR A 7 21.91 -3.22 0.16
C THR A 7 21.45 -2.43 -1.07
N PRO A 8 22.38 -1.85 -1.85
CA PRO A 8 22.01 -1.09 -3.04
C PRO A 8 21.11 -1.90 -3.98
N ASN A 9 20.05 -1.28 -4.50
CA ASN A 9 19.09 -1.88 -5.43
C ASN A 9 18.20 -3.00 -4.86
N PHE A 10 18.26 -3.30 -3.55
CA PHE A 10 17.40 -4.34 -2.97
C PHE A 10 15.91 -4.02 -3.13
N LEU A 11 15.49 -2.80 -2.77
CA LEU A 11 14.11 -2.36 -2.90
C LEU A 11 13.62 -2.38 -4.35
N ASN A 12 14.47 -1.95 -5.29
CA ASN A 12 14.16 -2.01 -6.73
C ASN A 12 14.01 -3.45 -7.23
N SER A 13 14.76 -4.38 -6.66
CA SER A 13 14.65 -5.80 -6.99
C SER A 13 13.33 -6.36 -6.48
N LEU A 14 12.93 -6.02 -5.25
CA LEU A 14 11.63 -6.41 -4.71
C LEU A 14 10.47 -5.88 -5.56
N ILE A 15 10.48 -4.61 -5.95
CA ILE A 15 9.42 -4.03 -6.79
C ILE A 15 9.36 -4.70 -8.16
N LYS A 16 10.50 -5.06 -8.75
CA LYS A 16 10.50 -5.85 -10.00
C LYS A 16 9.91 -7.24 -9.78
N LEU A 17 10.18 -7.87 -8.64
CA LEU A 17 9.64 -9.19 -8.30
C LEU A 17 8.13 -9.15 -8.06
N THR A 18 7.55 -8.03 -7.59
CA THR A 18 6.08 -7.92 -7.47
C THR A 18 5.39 -7.86 -8.84
N GLN A 19 6.08 -7.37 -9.87
CA GLN A 19 5.59 -7.28 -11.24
C GLN A 19 5.96 -8.50 -12.10
N PHE A 20 6.67 -9.47 -11.50
CA PHE A 20 7.21 -10.59 -12.21
C PHE A 20 6.09 -11.57 -12.60
N ASN A 21 5.80 -11.65 -13.89
CA ASN A 21 4.97 -12.69 -14.49
C ASN A 21 5.90 -13.67 -15.23
N PHE A 22 5.83 -14.96 -14.90
CA PHE A 22 6.24 -15.97 -15.87
C PHE A 22 5.16 -15.97 -16.96
N ASN A 23 5.42 -15.27 -18.06
CA ASN A 23 4.74 -15.59 -19.31
C ASN A 23 5.19 -16.99 -19.68
N ASN A 24 4.33 -17.99 -19.55
CA ASN A 24 4.21 -19.09 -20.50
C ASN A 24 2.92 -19.85 -20.21
N ASP A 25 2.26 -20.30 -21.27
CA ASP A 25 1.21 -21.32 -21.26
C ASP A 25 1.71 -22.71 -20.78
N THR A 26 2.59 -22.76 -19.77
CA THR A 26 3.27 -23.99 -19.33
C THR A 26 3.31 -24.09 -17.81
N ASN A 27 2.56 -25.07 -17.30
CA ASN A 27 2.71 -25.73 -16.01
C ASN A 27 2.27 -24.95 -14.75
N LYS A 28 1.13 -25.37 -14.17
CA LYS A 28 0.49 -24.83 -12.95
C LYS A 28 1.42 -24.67 -11.73
N GLU A 29 2.50 -25.45 -11.67
CA GLU A 29 3.49 -25.37 -10.59
C GLU A 29 4.40 -24.14 -10.71
N GLU A 30 4.72 -23.69 -11.93
CA GLU A 30 5.51 -22.49 -12.20
C GLU A 30 4.70 -21.21 -11.91
N ASP A 31 3.39 -21.22 -12.20
CA ASP A 31 2.46 -20.15 -11.85
C ASP A 31 2.35 -19.97 -10.32
N ASN A 32 2.27 -21.08 -9.57
CA ASN A 32 2.21 -21.06 -8.11
C ASN A 32 3.51 -20.50 -7.49
N GLN A 33 4.67 -20.85 -8.05
CA GLN A 33 5.95 -20.28 -7.59
C GLN A 33 6.02 -18.77 -7.86
N SER A 34 5.53 -18.33 -9.01
CA SER A 34 5.46 -16.91 -9.37
C SER A 34 4.58 -16.11 -8.41
N LEU A 35 3.39 -16.63 -8.11
CA LEU A 35 2.48 -16.07 -7.10
C LEU A 35 3.18 -15.95 -5.75
N SER A 36 3.81 -17.02 -5.28
CA SER A 36 4.52 -17.00 -3.99
C SER A 36 5.65 -15.98 -3.96
N ILE A 37 6.41 -15.82 -5.04
CA ILE A 37 7.50 -14.82 -5.12
C ILE A 37 6.93 -13.39 -5.04
N ARG A 38 5.81 -13.12 -5.73
CA ARG A 38 5.13 -11.82 -5.68
C ARG A 38 4.65 -11.52 -4.26
N ASP A 39 3.95 -12.46 -3.64
CA ASP A 39 3.39 -12.30 -2.30
C ASP A 39 4.47 -12.07 -1.24
N GLU A 40 5.55 -12.84 -1.30
CA GLU A 40 6.68 -12.66 -0.38
C GLU A 40 7.41 -11.34 -0.61
N SER A 41 7.52 -10.90 -1.87
CA SER A 41 8.12 -9.59 -2.20
C SER A 41 7.26 -8.44 -1.68
N ILE A 42 5.93 -8.53 -1.82
CA ILE A 42 4.97 -7.57 -1.27
C ILE A 42 5.06 -7.51 0.26
N ARG A 43 5.06 -8.67 0.94
CA ARG A 43 5.23 -8.75 2.40
C ARG A 43 6.54 -8.15 2.87
N CYS A 44 7.61 -8.32 2.09
CA CYS A 44 8.89 -7.72 2.38
C CYS A 44 8.83 -6.19 2.27
N LEU A 45 8.20 -5.66 1.22
CA LEU A 45 7.99 -4.21 1.05
C LEU A 45 7.11 -3.62 2.17
N ASP A 46 6.03 -4.29 2.57
CA ASP A 46 5.20 -3.88 3.71
C ASP A 46 6.00 -3.88 5.02
N SER A 47 6.85 -4.90 5.23
CA SER A 47 7.76 -4.92 6.39
C SER A 47 8.76 -3.77 6.37
N ILE A 48 9.27 -3.37 5.20
CA ILE A 48 10.13 -2.19 5.05
C ILE A 48 9.33 -0.94 5.38
N HIS A 49 8.10 -0.81 4.91
CA HIS A 49 7.25 0.33 5.26
C HIS A 49 7.00 0.42 6.78
N ARG A 50 6.55 -0.67 7.40
CA ARG A 50 6.18 -0.70 8.83
C ARG A 50 7.35 -0.49 9.78
N TYR A 51 8.53 -0.99 9.42
CA TYR A 51 9.71 -0.98 10.30
C TYR A 51 10.87 -0.12 9.80
N GLY A 52 10.69 0.56 8.66
CA GLY A 52 11.72 1.38 8.05
C GLY A 52 11.65 2.83 8.53
N ASP A 53 12.81 3.47 8.67
CA ASP A 53 12.88 4.88 9.08
C ASP A 53 12.52 5.84 7.93
N LYS A 54 12.79 7.14 8.12
CA LYS A 54 12.48 8.17 7.13
C LYS A 54 13.10 7.86 5.76
N GLN A 55 14.33 7.37 5.71
CA GLN A 55 15.02 7.13 4.46
C GLN A 55 14.34 5.98 3.70
N ASP A 56 13.94 4.94 4.41
CA ASP A 56 13.23 3.80 3.84
C ASP A 56 11.89 4.22 3.22
N GLN A 57 11.15 5.15 3.86
CA GLN A 57 9.93 5.72 3.27
C GLN A 57 10.20 6.51 2.00
N VAL A 58 11.28 7.30 1.97
CA VAL A 58 11.69 8.05 0.78
C VAL A 58 11.99 7.11 -0.38
N GLU A 59 12.68 5.99 -0.12
CA GLU A 59 12.98 5.00 -1.15
C GLU A 59 11.73 4.29 -1.67
N LEU A 60 10.78 3.94 -0.79
CA LEU A 60 9.51 3.33 -1.21
C LEU A 60 8.74 4.24 -2.19
N VAL A 61 8.61 5.53 -1.87
CA VAL A 61 7.88 6.47 -2.73
C VAL A 61 8.64 6.79 -4.00
N THR A 62 9.97 6.93 -3.92
CA THR A 62 10.82 7.18 -5.10
C THR A 62 10.69 6.05 -6.11
N ASN A 63 10.52 4.81 -5.63
CA ASN A 63 10.37 3.64 -6.47
C ASN A 63 8.91 3.23 -6.72
N ARG A 64 7.95 4.12 -6.47
CA ARG A 64 6.52 3.93 -6.78
C ARG A 64 5.91 2.71 -6.08
N TYR A 65 6.21 2.52 -4.80
CA TYR A 65 5.59 1.46 -4.00
C TYR A 65 4.05 1.57 -3.97
N THR A 66 3.49 2.78 -4.06
CA THR A 66 2.04 3.02 -4.17
C THR A 66 1.41 2.23 -5.32
N ARG A 67 2.08 2.19 -6.46
CA ARG A 67 1.67 1.41 -7.63
C ARG A 67 1.65 -0.09 -7.36
N VAL A 68 2.59 -0.59 -6.57
CA VAL A 68 2.59 -2.00 -6.16
C VAL A 68 1.35 -2.28 -5.33
N LEU A 69 1.02 -1.41 -4.36
CA LEU A 69 -0.16 -1.58 -3.53
C LEU A 69 -1.47 -1.56 -4.34
N VAL A 70 -1.59 -0.65 -5.30
CA VAL A 70 -2.77 -0.57 -6.18
C VAL A 70 -2.84 -1.76 -7.13
N SER A 71 -1.70 -2.27 -7.61
CA SER A 71 -1.71 -3.47 -8.46
C SER A 71 -2.29 -4.69 -7.76
N ILE A 72 -2.12 -4.82 -6.43
CA ILE A 72 -2.66 -5.93 -5.63
C ILE A 72 -4.19 -5.95 -5.69
N ILE A 73 -4.84 -4.80 -5.56
CA ILE A 73 -6.30 -4.72 -5.57
C ILE A 73 -6.90 -4.97 -6.97
N ASN A 74 -6.08 -4.87 -8.03
CA ASN A 74 -6.50 -5.07 -9.42
C ASN A 74 -6.22 -6.48 -9.97
N THR A 75 -5.21 -7.18 -9.43
CA THR A 75 -4.75 -8.49 -9.94
C THR A 75 -5.19 -9.67 -9.09
N ALA A 76 -6.14 -9.47 -8.18
CA ALA A 76 -6.70 -10.55 -7.39
C ALA A 76 -7.41 -11.57 -8.32
N GLY A 77 -6.69 -12.63 -8.70
CA GLY A 77 -7.06 -13.62 -9.72
C GLY A 77 -7.19 -15.05 -9.16
N GLY A 78 -7.37 -15.17 -7.85
CA GLY A 78 -7.63 -16.44 -7.16
C GLY A 78 -9.10 -16.87 -7.24
N ASN A 79 -9.50 -17.83 -6.40
CA ASN A 79 -10.92 -18.06 -6.17
C ASN A 79 -11.55 -16.83 -5.46
N GLU A 80 -12.88 -16.69 -5.51
CA GLU A 80 -13.60 -15.51 -4.99
C GLU A 80 -13.16 -15.12 -3.56
N GLN A 81 -12.96 -16.08 -2.66
CA GLN A 81 -12.55 -15.79 -1.26
C GLN A 81 -11.10 -15.31 -1.11
N GLU A 82 -10.17 -15.92 -1.85
CA GLU A 82 -8.75 -15.50 -1.86
C GLU A 82 -8.59 -14.15 -2.56
N GLN A 83 -9.39 -13.92 -3.60
CA GLN A 83 -9.49 -12.65 -4.32
C GLN A 83 -9.93 -11.53 -3.36
N ASP A 84 -11.03 -11.73 -2.63
CA ASP A 84 -11.57 -10.75 -1.70
C ASP A 84 -10.59 -10.41 -0.57
N ARG A 85 -9.90 -11.43 -0.05
CA ARG A 85 -8.88 -11.21 0.99
C ARG A 85 -7.70 -10.40 0.47
N GLY A 86 -7.20 -10.71 -0.72
CA GLY A 86 -6.10 -9.96 -1.33
C GLY A 86 -6.46 -8.50 -1.58
N ILE A 87 -7.68 -8.24 -2.05
CA ILE A 87 -8.20 -6.87 -2.22
C ILE A 87 -8.27 -6.17 -0.86
N TRP A 88 -8.80 -6.83 0.17
CA TRP A 88 -8.89 -6.26 1.52
C TRP A 88 -7.51 -5.93 2.09
N ASP A 89 -6.55 -6.84 2.02
CA ASP A 89 -5.18 -6.64 2.50
C ASP A 89 -4.52 -5.45 1.76
N GLY A 90 -4.67 -5.40 0.43
CA GLY A 90 -4.15 -4.29 -0.38
C GLY A 90 -4.74 -2.93 0.00
N LEU A 91 -6.06 -2.84 0.21
CA LEU A 91 -6.72 -1.60 0.65
C LEU A 91 -6.26 -1.16 2.05
N VAL A 92 -6.08 -2.12 2.96
CA VAL A 92 -5.55 -1.87 4.31
C VAL A 92 -4.13 -1.33 4.24
N ASP A 93 -3.27 -1.92 3.41
CA ASP A 93 -1.89 -1.47 3.22
C ASP A 93 -1.82 -0.08 2.59
N ILE A 94 -2.64 0.24 1.58
CA ILE A 94 -2.78 1.60 1.04
C ILE A 94 -3.15 2.59 2.14
N TYR A 95 -4.18 2.27 2.94
CA TYR A 95 -4.62 3.13 4.03
C TYR A 95 -3.50 3.40 5.04
N PHE A 96 -2.80 2.36 5.50
CA PHE A 96 -1.71 2.52 6.47
C PHE A 96 -0.51 3.25 5.88
N PHE A 97 -0.15 2.99 4.63
CA PHE A 97 0.93 3.66 3.93
C PHE A 97 0.72 5.18 3.91
N ILE A 98 -0.44 5.62 3.41
CA ILE A 98 -0.76 7.05 3.33
C ILE A 98 -0.89 7.67 4.72
N LYS A 99 -1.56 6.97 5.66
CA LYS A 99 -1.74 7.45 7.04
C LYS A 99 -0.41 7.68 7.76
N GLU A 100 0.52 6.72 7.68
CA GLU A 100 1.80 6.80 8.38
C GLU A 100 2.70 7.90 7.76
N ILE A 101 2.63 8.13 6.44
CA ILE A 101 3.34 9.26 5.81
C ILE A 101 2.69 10.60 6.21
N LEU A 102 1.35 10.69 6.23
CA LEU A 102 0.60 11.91 6.56
C LEU A 102 0.74 12.31 8.03
N LYS A 103 0.50 11.38 8.94
CA LYS A 103 0.39 11.63 10.39
C LYS A 103 1.63 11.23 11.17
N GLY A 104 2.56 10.52 10.54
CA GLY A 104 3.66 9.88 11.24
C GLY A 104 3.19 8.67 12.06
N ARG A 105 4.09 8.14 12.88
CA ARG A 105 3.80 7.13 13.89
C ARG A 105 4.74 7.29 15.08
N GLN A 106 4.26 6.97 16.27
CA GLN A 106 5.04 7.02 17.51
C GLN A 106 5.39 5.61 17.97
N THR A 107 6.61 5.44 18.50
CA THR A 107 7.04 4.21 19.15
C THR A 107 6.49 4.16 20.57
N ASP A 108 5.84 3.06 20.94
CA ASP A 108 5.40 2.77 22.30
C ASP A 108 5.39 1.26 22.59
N ILE A 109 4.98 0.87 23.80
CA ILE A 109 4.93 -0.53 24.27
C ILE A 109 3.96 -1.41 23.46
N PHE A 110 2.93 -0.83 22.85
CA PHE A 110 1.98 -1.51 21.98
C PHE A 110 2.34 -1.37 20.50
N ASN A 111 3.19 -0.40 20.15
CA ASN A 111 3.69 -0.15 18.81
C ASN A 111 5.23 -0.02 18.80
N PRO A 112 5.98 -1.14 18.81
CA PRO A 112 7.45 -1.13 18.83
C PRO A 112 8.08 -0.72 17.49
N LYS A 113 7.29 -0.21 16.53
CA LYS A 113 7.78 0.30 15.24
C LYS A 113 8.63 1.56 15.46
N PRO A 114 9.65 1.83 14.62
CA PRO A 114 10.40 3.08 14.68
C PRO A 114 9.50 4.29 14.45
N SER A 115 9.69 5.33 15.25
CA SER A 115 8.95 6.58 15.12
C SER A 115 9.22 7.24 13.76
N LEU A 116 8.17 7.76 13.15
CA LEU A 116 8.23 8.51 11.91
C LEU A 116 7.53 9.85 12.13
N GLN A 117 8.20 10.96 11.83
CA GLN A 117 7.57 12.28 11.80
C GLN A 117 6.72 12.40 10.53
N PRO A 118 5.60 13.16 10.56
CA PRO A 118 4.84 13.51 9.35
C PRO A 118 5.75 13.95 8.19
N GLN A 119 5.52 13.43 6.98
CA GLN A 119 6.30 13.74 5.79
C GLN A 119 5.43 14.35 4.69
N PRO A 120 5.00 15.62 4.81
CA PRO A 120 4.07 16.25 3.87
C PRO A 120 4.62 16.34 2.43
N VAL A 121 5.93 16.53 2.27
CA VAL A 121 6.58 16.57 0.94
C VAL A 121 6.50 15.20 0.27
N LEU A 122 6.77 14.14 1.04
CA LEU A 122 6.74 12.77 0.54
C LEU A 122 5.31 12.35 0.16
N LEU A 123 4.34 12.72 1.01
CA LEU A 123 2.92 12.50 0.73
C LEU A 123 2.48 13.16 -0.56
N LYS A 124 2.92 14.41 -0.82
CA LYS A 124 2.61 15.10 -2.08
C LYS A 124 3.07 14.28 -3.28
N SER A 125 4.28 13.73 -3.24
CA SER A 125 4.78 12.86 -4.31
C SER A 125 3.99 11.57 -4.45
N CYS A 126 3.53 10.95 -3.36
CA CYS A 126 2.63 9.78 -3.45
C CYS A 126 1.33 10.13 -4.17
N LEU A 127 0.72 11.26 -3.80
CA LEU A 127 -0.58 11.66 -4.33
C LEU A 127 -0.49 12.10 -5.79
N GLU A 128 0.60 12.78 -6.18
CA GLU A 128 0.91 13.07 -7.58
C GLU A 128 1.04 11.77 -8.39
N GLN A 129 1.73 10.74 -7.86
CA GLN A 129 1.81 9.43 -8.53
C GLN A 129 0.45 8.76 -8.67
N ILE A 130 -0.36 8.74 -7.60
CA ILE A 130 -1.70 8.13 -7.61
C ILE A 130 -2.58 8.79 -8.68
N GLU A 131 -2.57 10.12 -8.76
CA GLU A 131 -3.36 10.88 -9.73
C GLU A 131 -2.83 10.68 -11.15
N ASP A 132 -1.52 10.82 -11.36
CA ASP A 132 -0.90 10.73 -12.69
C ASP A 132 -1.02 9.34 -13.33
N GLU A 133 -1.09 8.28 -12.51
CA GLU A 133 -1.22 6.89 -12.97
C GLU A 133 -2.69 6.40 -13.02
N GLY A 134 -3.67 7.22 -12.64
CA GLY A 134 -5.08 6.81 -12.60
C GLY A 134 -5.37 5.74 -11.54
N GLU A 135 -4.58 5.71 -10.46
CA GLU A 135 -4.72 4.73 -9.38
C GLU A 135 -5.94 5.03 -8.49
N ASN A 136 -6.44 6.27 -8.50
CA ASN A 136 -7.66 6.66 -7.80
C ASN A 136 -8.87 5.88 -8.33
N GLU A 137 -8.99 5.73 -9.65
CA GLU A 137 -10.06 5.00 -10.32
C GLU A 137 -10.08 3.52 -9.90
N GLU A 138 -8.91 2.92 -9.71
CA GLU A 138 -8.76 1.53 -9.31
C GLU A 138 -9.20 1.31 -7.85
N ILE A 139 -8.90 2.26 -6.95
CA ILE A 139 -9.42 2.25 -5.58
C ILE A 139 -10.93 2.48 -5.57
N GLU A 140 -11.43 3.38 -6.43
CA GLU A 140 -12.87 3.66 -6.56
C GLU A 140 -13.66 2.48 -7.11
N ALA A 141 -13.07 1.69 -8.00
CA ALA A 141 -13.70 0.47 -8.52
C ALA A 141 -14.04 -0.52 -7.39
N GLN A 142 -13.29 -0.52 -6.29
CA GLN A 142 -13.58 -1.38 -5.13
C GLN A 142 -14.72 -0.87 -4.23
N LEU A 143 -15.24 0.35 -4.46
CA LEU A 143 -16.37 0.89 -3.69
C LEU A 143 -17.69 0.16 -3.97
N VAL A 144 -17.81 -0.50 -5.12
CA VAL A 144 -19.01 -1.29 -5.46
C VAL A 144 -18.87 -2.75 -5.06
N ASN A 145 -17.71 -3.16 -4.54
CA ASN A 145 -17.48 -4.51 -4.06
C ASN A 145 -18.24 -4.72 -2.73
N LYS A 146 -19.33 -5.48 -2.79
CA LYS A 146 -20.24 -5.74 -1.68
C LYS A 146 -19.82 -6.91 -0.80
N GLU A 147 -18.63 -7.48 -1.03
CA GLU A 147 -18.23 -8.64 -0.25
C GLU A 147 -17.92 -8.27 1.19
N GLU A 148 -18.70 -8.89 2.07
CA GLU A 148 -18.71 -8.68 3.50
C GLU A 148 -18.67 -10.06 4.18
N GLY A 149 -17.55 -10.33 4.86
CA GLY A 149 -17.34 -11.56 5.62
C GLY A 149 -17.04 -11.28 7.09
N TYR A 150 -16.78 -12.33 7.88
CA TYR A 150 -16.33 -12.19 9.27
C TYR A 150 -14.98 -11.45 9.33
N GLY A 151 -15.02 -10.12 9.47
CA GLY A 151 -13.86 -9.25 9.66
C GLY A 151 -13.32 -8.54 8.41
N TYR A 152 -13.90 -8.79 7.22
CA TYR A 152 -13.45 -8.19 5.96
C TYR A 152 -14.60 -7.40 5.34
N ASN A 153 -14.38 -6.11 5.10
CA ASN A 153 -15.32 -5.21 4.43
C ASN A 153 -14.53 -4.41 3.37
N ILE A 154 -14.63 -4.82 2.11
CA ILE A 154 -13.85 -4.23 1.02
C ILE A 154 -14.30 -2.79 0.76
N MET A 155 -15.59 -2.56 0.52
CA MET A 155 -16.16 -1.22 0.33
C MET A 155 -15.77 -0.26 1.45
N GLY A 156 -15.82 -0.71 2.71
CA GLY A 156 -15.47 0.10 3.87
C GLY A 156 -13.99 0.49 3.90
N ASN A 157 -13.08 -0.41 3.50
CA ASN A 157 -11.65 -0.10 3.43
C ASN A 157 -11.30 0.73 2.20
N ALA A 158 -11.98 0.52 1.07
CA ALA A 158 -11.86 1.38 -0.12
C ALA A 158 -12.28 2.82 0.21
N ASN A 159 -13.40 3.00 0.93
CA ASN A 159 -13.81 4.31 1.43
C ASN A 159 -12.75 4.94 2.34
N ARG A 160 -12.18 4.19 3.29
CA ARG A 160 -11.12 4.71 4.18
C ARG A 160 -9.85 5.11 3.42
N ALA A 161 -9.41 4.31 2.46
CA ALA A 161 -8.26 4.61 1.63
C ALA A 161 -8.50 5.89 0.81
N LYS A 162 -9.65 5.97 0.14
CA LYS A 162 -10.09 7.17 -0.60
C LYS A 162 -10.19 8.41 0.28
N GLU A 163 -10.82 8.31 1.44
CA GLU A 163 -10.90 9.42 2.40
C GLU A 163 -9.51 9.89 2.83
N MET A 164 -8.57 8.97 3.07
CA MET A 164 -7.21 9.35 3.47
C MET A 164 -6.49 10.13 2.36
N ILE A 165 -6.65 9.71 1.11
CA ILE A 165 -6.12 10.39 -0.07
C ILE A 165 -6.76 11.79 -0.22
N LEU A 166 -8.09 11.88 -0.14
CA LEU A 166 -8.85 13.13 -0.32
C LEU A 166 -8.66 14.14 0.82
N ASN A 167 -8.55 13.68 2.06
CA ASN A 167 -8.42 14.55 3.24
C ASN A 167 -7.17 15.45 3.18
N PHE A 168 -6.12 15.04 2.47
CA PHE A 168 -4.97 15.89 2.21
C PHE A 168 -5.28 17.05 1.26
N PHE A 169 -5.95 16.77 0.14
CA PHE A 169 -6.32 17.79 -0.85
C PHE A 169 -7.26 18.85 -0.26
N ILE A 170 -8.18 18.43 0.61
CA ILE A 170 -9.07 19.33 1.36
C ILE A 170 -8.28 20.15 2.39
N GLY A 171 -7.35 19.53 3.13
CA GLY A 171 -6.53 20.19 4.14
C GLY A 171 -5.57 21.26 3.59
N ASN A 172 -5.10 21.11 2.35
CA ASN A 172 -4.27 22.11 1.67
C ASN A 172 -5.08 23.24 1.01
N SER A 173 -6.36 23.01 0.71
CA SER A 173 -7.23 23.98 0.04
C SER A 173 -8.14 24.75 1.00
N ASN A 174 -8.13 24.43 2.30
CA ASN A 174 -9.05 24.98 3.29
C ASN A 174 -8.40 25.06 4.69
N PRO A 175 -8.50 26.17 5.46
CA PRO A 175 -8.19 26.13 6.89
C PRO A 175 -9.20 25.20 7.59
N ARG A 176 -8.76 23.95 7.83
CA ARG A 176 -9.37 22.83 8.58
C ARG A 176 -10.86 22.94 8.96
N PRO A 177 -11.72 21.99 8.53
CA PRO A 177 -13.01 21.78 9.17
C PRO A 177 -12.88 21.11 10.56
N GLN A 178 -13.72 21.55 11.50
CA GLN A 178 -13.71 21.34 12.96
C GLN A 178 -13.95 19.89 13.48
N TRP A 179 -13.55 18.84 12.77
CA TRP A 179 -13.77 17.45 13.21
C TRP A 179 -12.49 16.73 13.65
N TYR A 180 -11.40 17.48 13.86
CA TYR A 180 -10.17 16.97 14.50
C TYR A 180 -10.19 17.08 16.03
N ASP A 181 -11.27 17.58 16.63
CA ASP A 181 -11.42 17.72 18.09
C ASP A 181 -12.38 16.67 18.65
N TRP A 182 -11.97 15.39 18.67
CA TRP A 182 -12.48 14.35 19.59
C TRP A 182 -11.39 13.32 19.89
#